data_AF-A0A963K1F2-F1
#
_entry.id   AF-A0A963K1F2-F1
#
_cell.length_a   1.000
_cell.length_b   1.000
_cell.length_c   1.000
_cell.angle_alpha   90.00
_cell.angle_beta   90.00
_cell.angle_gamma   90.00
#
_symmetry.space_group_name_H-M   'P 1'
#
loop_
_entity.id
_entity.type
_entity.pdbx_description
1 polymer ?
#
loop_
_entity_poly.entity_id
_entity_poly.type
_entity_poly.pdbx_seq_one_letter_code
_entity_poly.pdbx_strand_id
1 'polypeptide(L)'
;MDVERLKAVIEAGFEDRATVDASTKGELRTAVEAALAGLDAGKFRVAEKGRKGWVVHEWLKKAVLLSFRLNAMERIDGAPGGASWWDKVPSKFAGWRKKDFTEAGFRAVPGCVVRHSAYIAPNVVLMPSFVN
;
A
#
# COMPACT_ATOMS: atom_id res chain seq x y z
N MET A 1 -3.05 -13.37 -10.75
CA MET A 1 -2.29 -12.86 -11.91
C MET A 1 -0.82 -13.08 -11.63
N ASP A 2 -0.05 -13.54 -12.61
CA ASP A 2 1.40 -13.55 -12.49
C ASP A 2 1.97 -12.11 -12.51
N VAL A 3 3.26 -11.97 -12.16
CA VAL A 3 3.92 -10.67 -12.01
C VAL A 3 4.02 -9.92 -13.34
N GLU A 4 4.26 -10.61 -14.45
CA GLU A 4 4.37 -9.97 -15.77
C GLU A 4 3.03 -9.40 -16.21
N ARG A 5 1.92 -10.12 -15.97
CA ARG A 5 0.58 -9.61 -16.25
C ARG A 5 0.22 -8.42 -15.36
N LEU A 6 0.55 -8.46 -14.06
CA LEU A 6 0.35 -7.31 -13.16
C LEU A 6 1.09 -6.07 -13.67
N LYS A 7 2.38 -6.24 -13.99
CA LYS A 7 3.23 -5.17 -14.50
C LYS A 7 2.65 -4.57 -15.78
N ALA A 8 2.29 -5.40 -16.77
CA ALA A 8 1.75 -4.94 -18.04
C ALA A 8 0.46 -4.13 -17.87
N VAL A 9 -0.48 -4.59 -17.03
CA VAL A 9 -1.74 -3.89 -16.77
C VAL A 9 -1.50 -2.55 -16.07
N ILE A 10 -0.59 -2.52 -15.09
CA ILE A 10 -0.27 -1.30 -14.34
C ILE A 10 0.46 -0.29 -15.21
N GLU A 11 1.38 -0.73 -16.07
CA GLU A 11 2.08 0.16 -16.99
C GLU A 11 1.11 0.77 -18.00
N ALA A 12 0.24 -0.03 -18.63
CA ALA A 12 -0.79 0.47 -19.54
C ALA A 12 -1.75 1.44 -18.85
N GLY A 13 -2.29 1.07 -17.67
CA GLY A 13 -3.18 1.95 -16.91
C GLY A 13 -2.49 3.23 -16.41
N PHE A 14 -1.17 3.21 -16.22
CA PHE A 14 -0.41 4.41 -15.87
C PHE A 14 -0.23 5.35 -17.06
N GLU A 15 -0.05 4.84 -18.28
CA GLU A 15 -0.04 5.68 -19.48
C GLU A 15 -1.38 6.40 -19.66
N ASP A 16 -2.49 5.68 -19.46
CA ASP A 16 -3.85 6.23 -19.55
C ASP A 16 -4.36 6.86 -18.23
N ARG A 17 -3.47 7.14 -17.26
CA ARG A 17 -3.84 7.61 -15.91
C ARG A 17 -4.73 8.86 -15.86
N ALA A 18 -4.78 9.64 -16.93
CA ALA A 18 -5.66 10.82 -17.03
C ALA A 18 -7.15 10.44 -16.98
N THR A 19 -7.51 9.23 -17.41
CA THR A 19 -8.89 8.71 -17.41
C THR A 19 -9.20 7.88 -16.15
N VAL A 20 -8.18 7.60 -15.32
CA VAL A 20 -8.32 6.79 -14.10
C VAL A 20 -8.78 7.65 -12.94
N ASP A 21 -9.85 7.20 -12.28
CA ASP A 21 -10.49 7.86 -11.14
C ASP A 21 -11.07 6.86 -10.11
N ALA A 22 -11.78 7.37 -9.10
CA ALA A 22 -12.36 6.55 -8.05
C ALA A 22 -13.50 5.61 -8.54
N SER A 23 -14.13 5.94 -9.67
CA SER A 23 -15.19 5.12 -10.26
C SER A 23 -14.61 3.94 -11.06
N THR A 24 -13.36 4.04 -11.52
CA THR A 24 -12.68 3.00 -12.30
C THR A 24 -12.70 1.65 -11.59
N LYS A 25 -13.19 0.60 -12.28
CA LYS A 25 -13.25 -0.81 -11.81
C LYS A 25 -12.50 -1.74 -12.78
N GLY A 26 -12.68 -3.05 -12.62
CA GLY A 26 -12.16 -4.05 -13.54
C GLY A 26 -10.68 -4.37 -13.31
N GLU A 27 -10.01 -4.87 -14.37
CA GLU A 27 -8.68 -5.47 -14.28
C GLU A 27 -7.63 -4.52 -13.71
N LEU A 28 -7.67 -3.23 -14.08
CA LEU A 28 -6.71 -2.24 -13.58
C LEU A 28 -6.79 -2.09 -12.06
N ARG A 29 -8.00 -1.97 -11.50
CA ARG A 29 -8.20 -1.87 -10.06
C ARG A 29 -7.68 -3.13 -9.35
N THR A 30 -8.07 -4.31 -9.84
CA THR A 30 -7.61 -5.58 -9.28
C THR A 30 -6.09 -5.70 -9.33
N ALA A 31 -5.44 -5.25 -10.41
CA ALA A 31 -3.99 -5.30 -10.56
C ALA A 31 -3.28 -4.36 -9.57
N VAL A 32 -3.77 -3.13 -9.41
CA VAL A 32 -3.22 -2.17 -8.44
C VAL A 32 -3.41 -2.68 -7.01
N GLU A 33 -4.59 -3.16 -6.65
CA GLU A 33 -4.87 -3.73 -5.31
C GLU A 33 -3.97 -4.94 -5.03
N ALA A 34 -3.77 -5.83 -6.00
CA ALA A 34 -2.86 -6.97 -5.86
C ALA A 34 -1.38 -6.55 -5.71
N ALA A 35 -0.95 -5.51 -6.43
CA ALA A 35 0.41 -4.97 -6.31
C ALA A 35 0.65 -4.34 -4.93
N LEU A 36 -0.31 -3.55 -4.43
CA LEU A 36 -0.26 -2.96 -3.10
C LEU A 36 -0.32 -4.02 -2.00
N ALA A 37 -1.16 -5.06 -2.14
CA ALA A 37 -1.17 -6.19 -1.21
C ALA A 37 0.17 -6.97 -1.22
N GLY A 38 0.80 -7.11 -2.39
CA GLY A 38 2.12 -7.71 -2.51
C GLY A 38 3.23 -6.88 -1.86
N LEU A 39 3.17 -5.55 -1.98
CA LEU A 39 4.05 -4.62 -1.26
C LEU A 39 3.82 -4.72 0.26
N ASP A 40 2.57 -4.74 0.71
CA ASP A 40 2.18 -4.78 2.13
C ASP A 40 2.65 -6.07 2.83
N ALA A 41 2.63 -7.18 2.09
CA ALA A 41 3.11 -8.49 2.53
C ALA A 41 4.63 -8.69 2.33
N GLY A 42 5.34 -7.72 1.75
CA GLY A 42 6.78 -7.83 1.47
C GLY A 42 7.15 -8.81 0.36
N LYS A 43 6.16 -9.32 -0.39
CA LYS A 43 6.35 -10.16 -1.58
C LYS A 43 6.93 -9.36 -2.74
N PHE A 44 6.57 -8.09 -2.81
CA PHE A 44 7.16 -7.10 -3.70
C PHE A 44 7.90 -6.05 -2.87
N ARG A 45 8.88 -5.39 -3.50
CA ARG A 45 9.60 -4.25 -2.94
C ARG A 45 9.89 -3.26 -4.05
N VAL A 46 9.82 -1.97 -3.76
CA VAL A 46 10.03 -0.92 -4.78
C VAL A 46 11.45 -0.92 -5.33
N ALA A 47 12.43 -1.31 -4.51
CA ALA A 47 13.80 -1.50 -4.94
C ALA A 47 14.41 -2.73 -4.28
N GLU A 48 15.31 -3.40 -4.99
CA GLU A 48 16.07 -4.54 -4.48
C GLU A 48 17.54 -4.46 -4.86
N LYS A 49 18.39 -5.16 -4.09
CA LYS A 49 19.83 -5.16 -4.32
C LYS A 49 20.18 -6.16 -5.44
N GLY A 50 20.52 -5.63 -6.61
CA GLY A 50 21.08 -6.40 -7.73
C GLY A 50 22.61 -6.52 -7.64
N ARG A 51 23.20 -7.23 -8.63
CA ARG A 51 24.66 -7.46 -8.69
C ARG A 51 25.49 -6.18 -8.83
N LYS A 52 24.94 -5.16 -9.51
CA LYS A 52 25.64 -3.90 -9.85
C LYS A 52 25.16 -2.70 -9.02
N GLY A 53 24.32 -2.94 -8.01
CA GLY A 53 23.68 -1.87 -7.23
C GLY A 53 22.18 -2.09 -7.07
N TRP A 54 21.49 -1.07 -6.57
CA TRP A 54 20.05 -1.10 -6.40
C TRP A 54 19.32 -1.03 -7.74
N VAL A 55 18.31 -1.88 -7.90
CA VAL A 55 17.39 -1.90 -9.04
C VAL A 55 16.03 -1.44 -8.56
N VAL A 56 15.40 -0.51 -9.28
CA VAL A 56 14.06 0.01 -8.96
C VAL A 56 13.03 -0.67 -9.85
N HIS A 57 11.96 -1.18 -9.24
CA HIS A 57 10.80 -1.69 -9.95
C HIS A 57 9.80 -0.55 -10.15
N GLU A 58 9.97 0.22 -11.22
CA GLU A 58 9.17 1.44 -11.47
C GLU A 58 7.66 1.18 -11.53
N TRP A 59 7.25 0.02 -12.06
CA TRP A 59 5.83 -0.35 -12.14
C TRP A 59 5.15 -0.40 -10.76
N LEU A 60 5.88 -0.73 -9.68
CA LEU A 60 5.34 -0.67 -8.32
C LEU A 60 5.11 0.77 -7.86
N LYS A 61 5.95 1.72 -8.27
CA LYS A 61 5.70 3.15 -8.03
C LYS A 61 4.48 3.63 -8.82
N LYS A 62 4.35 3.18 -10.08
CA LYS A 62 3.17 3.46 -10.92
C LYS A 62 1.89 2.92 -10.26
N ALA A 63 1.92 1.73 -9.67
CA ALA A 63 0.81 1.17 -8.91
C ALA A 63 0.41 2.05 -7.72
N VAL A 64 1.39 2.51 -6.93
CA VAL A 64 1.15 3.45 -5.82
C VAL A 64 0.54 4.77 -6.31
N LEU A 65 1.04 5.35 -7.40
CA LEU A 65 0.48 6.58 -7.97
C LEU A 65 -0.95 6.39 -8.51
N LEU A 66 -1.24 5.22 -9.10
CA LEU A 66 -2.59 4.88 -9.56
C LEU A 66 -3.55 4.68 -8.38
N SER A 67 -3.10 4.14 -7.26
CA SER A 67 -3.95 3.97 -6.08
C SER A 67 -4.50 5.31 -5.58
N PHE A 68 -3.72 6.40 -5.68
CA PHE A 68 -4.19 7.74 -5.31
C PHE A 68 -5.32 8.27 -6.21
N ARG A 69 -5.38 7.80 -7.46
CA ARG A 69 -6.46 8.12 -8.41
C ARG A 69 -7.68 7.23 -8.18
N LEU A 70 -7.43 5.93 -7.94
CA LEU A 70 -8.46 4.92 -7.71
C LEU A 70 -9.19 5.07 -6.37
N ASN A 71 -8.64 5.81 -5.41
CA ASN A 71 -9.26 6.02 -4.11
C ASN A 71 -9.75 7.48 -3.96
N ALA A 72 -11.02 7.61 -3.60
CA ALA A 72 -11.62 8.89 -3.23
C ALA A 72 -11.09 9.33 -1.86
N MET A 73 -11.14 10.63 -1.59
CA MET A 73 -10.96 11.12 -0.23
C MET A 73 -12.15 10.68 0.63
N GLU A 74 -11.86 10.23 1.84
CA GLU A 74 -12.86 9.79 2.79
C GLU A 74 -12.60 10.32 4.20
N ARG A 75 -13.65 10.34 5.01
CA ARG A 75 -13.57 10.69 6.42
C ARG A 75 -13.01 9.48 7.18
N ILE A 76 -11.93 9.68 7.92
CA ILE A 76 -11.31 8.64 8.76
C ILE A 76 -11.51 9.04 10.22
N ASP A 77 -12.24 8.23 10.96
CA ASP A 77 -12.60 8.53 12.35
C ASP A 77 -11.47 8.16 13.33
N GLY A 78 -11.56 8.69 14.57
CA GLY A 78 -10.63 8.35 15.67
C GLY A 78 -9.59 9.42 16.00
N ALA A 79 -9.74 10.65 15.49
CA ALA A 79 -8.85 11.75 15.84
C ALA A 79 -9.16 12.34 17.23
N PRO A 80 -8.21 13.06 17.86
CA PRO A 80 -8.41 13.63 19.20
C PRO A 80 -9.66 14.50 19.30
N GLY A 81 -10.32 14.45 20.46
CA GLY A 81 -11.53 15.24 20.72
C GLY A 81 -12.76 14.79 19.91
N GLY A 82 -12.78 13.55 19.40
CA GLY A 82 -13.87 13.05 18.57
C GLY A 82 -13.86 13.58 17.14
N ALA A 83 -12.74 14.17 16.70
CA ALA A 83 -12.56 14.65 15.34
C ALA A 83 -12.30 13.50 14.35
N SER A 84 -12.19 13.87 13.08
CA SER A 84 -11.85 12.95 11.98
C SER A 84 -10.72 13.53 11.12
N TRP A 85 -10.00 12.65 10.43
CA TRP A 85 -9.10 12.99 9.33
C TRP A 85 -9.82 12.94 7.97
N TRP A 86 -9.19 13.51 6.95
CA TRP A 86 -9.64 13.49 5.55
C TRP A 86 -8.48 13.05 4.67
N ASP A 87 -8.48 11.78 4.25
CA ASP A 87 -7.42 11.16 3.46
C ASP A 87 -8.00 10.05 2.56
N LYS A 88 -7.20 9.51 1.65
CA LYS A 88 -7.57 8.45 0.70
C LYS A 88 -6.68 7.20 0.79
N VAL A 89 -5.73 7.19 1.73
CA VAL A 89 -4.81 6.07 1.93
C VAL A 89 -5.16 5.39 3.25
N PRO A 90 -5.62 4.13 3.21
CA PRO A 90 -5.98 3.43 4.44
C PRO A 90 -4.75 3.11 5.29
N SER A 91 -4.97 2.98 6.60
CA SER A 91 -3.98 2.41 7.51
C SER A 91 -3.68 0.96 7.13
N LYS A 92 -2.42 0.53 7.25
CA LYS A 92 -2.03 -0.88 7.16
C LYS A 92 -2.86 -1.75 8.10
N PHE A 93 -3.21 -1.21 9.27
CA PHE A 93 -3.90 -1.95 10.32
C PHE A 93 -5.44 -1.89 10.21
N ALA A 94 -5.98 -1.26 9.16
CA ALA A 94 -7.43 -1.19 8.95
C ALA A 94 -8.03 -2.61 8.85
N GLY A 95 -8.98 -2.92 9.73
CA GLY A 95 -9.63 -4.23 9.78
C GLY A 95 -8.80 -5.38 10.38
N TRP A 96 -7.58 -5.11 10.86
CA TRP A 96 -6.75 -6.14 11.50
C TRP A 96 -7.33 -6.62 12.82
N ARG A 97 -7.20 -7.91 13.06
CA ARG A 97 -7.58 -8.62 14.28
C ARG A 97 -6.34 -9.22 14.95
N LYS A 98 -6.51 -9.77 16.15
CA LYS A 98 -5.44 -10.41 16.93
C LYS A 98 -4.58 -11.36 16.07
N LYS A 99 -5.22 -12.21 15.25
CA LYS A 99 -4.50 -13.18 14.41
C LYS A 99 -3.53 -12.49 13.45
N ASP A 100 -3.94 -11.37 12.84
CA ASP A 100 -3.16 -10.70 11.79
C ASP A 100 -1.88 -10.08 12.39
N PHE A 101 -1.99 -9.49 13.60
CA PHE A 101 -0.81 -9.04 14.36
C PHE A 101 0.08 -10.19 14.81
N THR A 102 -0.50 -11.30 15.28
CA THR A 102 0.29 -12.48 15.68
C THR A 102 1.05 -13.09 14.50
N GLU A 103 0.40 -13.24 13.34
CA GLU A 103 1.01 -13.77 12.12
C GLU A 103 2.11 -12.84 11.57
N ALA A 104 1.91 -11.52 11.64
CA ALA A 104 2.90 -10.55 11.16
C ALA A 104 4.14 -10.44 12.08
N GLY A 105 4.00 -10.73 13.38
CA GLY A 105 5.12 -10.92 14.31
C GLY A 105 5.92 -9.66 14.65
N PHE A 106 5.41 -8.46 14.41
CA PHE A 106 6.02 -7.19 14.84
C PHE A 106 5.23 -6.56 16.01
N ARG A 107 5.84 -5.59 16.68
CA ARG A 107 5.20 -4.83 17.77
C ARG A 107 4.80 -3.43 17.28
N ALA A 108 3.50 -3.17 17.21
CA ALA A 108 2.93 -1.84 16.99
C ALA A 108 2.60 -1.17 18.33
N VAL A 109 3.46 -0.26 18.79
CA VAL A 109 3.22 0.50 20.03
C VAL A 109 2.14 1.57 19.74
N PRO A 110 1.16 1.79 20.65
CA PRO A 110 0.16 2.85 20.47
C PRO A 110 0.81 4.19 20.12
N GLY A 111 0.31 4.83 19.06
CA GLY A 111 0.89 6.05 18.48
C GLY A 111 1.74 5.81 17.23
N CYS A 112 2.04 4.56 16.85
CA CYS A 112 2.60 4.28 15.53
C CYS A 112 1.52 4.35 14.44
N VAL A 113 1.85 4.92 13.29
CA VAL A 113 0.97 5.03 12.12
C VAL A 113 1.69 4.45 10.92
N VAL A 114 1.05 3.49 10.24
CA VAL A 114 1.60 2.85 9.05
C VAL A 114 0.54 2.90 7.96
N ARG A 115 0.88 3.44 6.79
CA ARG A 115 -0.01 3.40 5.63
C ARG A 115 0.08 2.07 4.92
N HIS A 116 -1.06 1.58 4.42
CA HIS A 116 -1.03 0.57 3.38
C HIS A 116 -0.37 1.23 2.15
N SER A 117 0.72 0.72 1.61
CA SER A 117 1.12 -0.69 1.44
C SER A 117 2.50 -1.03 2.01
N ALA A 118 2.89 -0.46 3.15
CA ALA A 118 4.22 -0.67 3.71
C ALA A 118 4.38 -2.08 4.32
N TYR A 119 5.49 -2.75 4.02
CA TYR A 119 5.87 -4.00 4.68
C TYR A 119 6.61 -3.74 5.98
N ILE A 120 6.19 -4.44 7.04
CA ILE A 120 6.87 -4.46 8.34
C ILE A 120 7.25 -5.92 8.61
N ALA A 121 8.55 -6.18 8.72
CA ALA A 121 9.07 -7.53 8.94
C ALA A 121 8.85 -8.01 10.38
N PRO A 122 8.84 -9.34 10.63
CA PRO A 122 8.79 -9.89 11.98
C PRO A 122 9.90 -9.33 12.87
N ASN A 123 9.62 -9.20 14.17
CA ASN A 123 10.49 -8.66 15.21
C ASN A 123 10.82 -7.15 15.13
N VAL A 124 10.28 -6.41 14.15
CA VAL A 124 10.35 -4.94 14.16
C VAL A 124 9.54 -4.39 15.35
N VAL A 125 10.04 -3.32 15.97
CA VAL A 125 9.31 -2.55 16.98
C VAL A 125 9.03 -1.16 16.44
N LEU A 126 7.75 -0.85 16.23
CA LEU A 126 7.28 0.47 15.85
C LEU A 126 6.91 1.24 17.11
N MET A 127 7.80 2.13 17.54
CA MET A 127 7.50 3.16 18.54
C MET A 127 6.51 4.19 17.94
N PRO A 128 6.00 5.18 18.70
CA PRO A 128 5.28 6.30 18.11
C PRO A 128 6.10 6.93 16.97
N SER A 129 5.66 6.68 15.74
CA SER A 129 6.40 6.91 14.50
C SER A 129 5.45 6.81 13.31
N PHE A 130 5.94 7.18 12.13
CA PHE A 130 5.19 7.12 10.88
C PHE A 130 5.96 6.34 9.82
N VAL A 131 5.32 5.35 9.21
CA VAL A 131 5.84 4.62 8.04
C VAL A 131 4.87 4.80 6.88
N ASN A 132 5.38 5.33 5.77
CA ASN A 132 4.60 5.62 4.57
C ASN A 132 4.68 4.49 3.54
#